data_AF-A0A817Y3B6-F1
#
_entry.id   AF-A0A817Y3B6-F1
#
_cell.length_a   1.000
_cell.length_b   1.000
_cell.length_c   1.000
_cell.angle_alpha   90.00
_cell.angle_beta   90.00
_cell.angle_gamma   90.00
#
_symmetry.space_group_name_H-M   'P 1'
#
loop_
_entity.id
_entity.type
_entity.pdbx_description
1 polymer ?
#
loop_
_entity_poly.entity_id
_entity_poly.type
_entity_poly.pdbx_seq_one_letter_code
_entity_poly.pdbx_strand_id
1 'polypeptide(L)'
;MSMTKSTILGQTNILTKLPNVIKCNGPKLVPFFKTVAIFFILFPKSKYKTADVFYLTFKCLPICSLILFILLNGINLRGFEYSYSRRILTGLAFSLLGDALLVYDHSFFIHGILAFGISHILYASAYGMRPLRGFMLPFMFLPVIVIYLMLSGVLYKPLSYVIYAYIFLTMFMIWRAMARIKIDNNEWTWTRFYSFLGGILFATSDALLALDRFVTPLVHSQILVMTTYYAAQLLIALSVVDSHEDVEMNFCVIQETDIIKAIQENGKLLSQVHRDDLIALLSAKHAYIKQTVANTQIKTRFMERTVQIGQNIDLFLSRTPVMLLVKPAEQKD
;
A
#
# COMPACT_ATOMS: atom_id res chain seq x y z
N MET A 1 -16.85 -21.66 24.35
CA MET A 1 -17.90 -20.87 23.67
C MET A 1 -17.55 -19.38 23.47
N SER A 2 -16.46 -18.85 24.05
CA SER A 2 -16.00 -17.46 23.79
C SER A 2 -15.03 -17.31 22.61
N MET A 3 -14.27 -18.36 22.24
CA MET A 3 -13.39 -18.35 21.06
C MET A 3 -14.14 -18.25 19.72
N THR A 4 -15.36 -18.77 19.63
CA THR A 4 -16.14 -18.76 18.38
C THR A 4 -16.72 -17.38 18.06
N LYS A 5 -17.07 -16.57 19.08
CA LYS A 5 -17.59 -15.21 18.88
C LYS A 5 -16.52 -14.22 18.42
N SER A 6 -15.27 -14.33 18.87
CA SER A 6 -14.18 -13.43 18.42
C SER A 6 -13.79 -13.67 16.96
N THR A 7 -13.81 -14.93 16.52
CA THR A 7 -13.55 -15.30 15.11
C THR A 7 -14.67 -14.83 14.18
N ILE A 8 -15.94 -14.94 14.62
CA ILE A 8 -17.09 -14.48 13.84
C ILE A 8 -17.15 -12.95 13.76
N LEU A 9 -16.89 -12.22 14.86
CA LEU A 9 -16.78 -10.75 14.85
C LEU A 9 -15.58 -10.25 14.01
N GLY A 10 -14.49 -11.01 13.95
CA GLY A 10 -13.34 -10.73 13.10
C GLY A 10 -13.68 -10.85 11.62
N GLN A 11 -14.43 -11.89 11.22
CA GLN A 11 -14.86 -12.10 9.83
C GLN A 11 -15.92 -11.10 9.36
N THR A 12 -16.90 -10.75 10.20
CA THR A 12 -17.92 -9.75 9.83
C THR A 12 -17.33 -8.35 9.63
N ASN A 13 -16.26 -8.00 10.35
CA ASN A 13 -15.53 -6.75 10.18
C ASN A 13 -14.67 -6.70 8.90
N ILE A 14 -14.30 -7.84 8.31
CA ILE A 14 -13.51 -7.88 7.07
C ILE A 14 -14.41 -7.66 5.84
N LEU A 15 -15.62 -8.21 5.85
CA LEU A 15 -16.58 -8.07 4.75
C LEU A 15 -17.20 -6.67 4.65
N THR A 16 -17.27 -5.92 5.75
CA THR A 16 -17.74 -4.52 5.77
C THR A 16 -16.64 -3.48 5.48
N LYS A 17 -15.36 -3.89 5.47
CA LYS A 17 -14.22 -3.01 5.16
C LYS A 17 -14.14 -2.64 3.67
N LEU A 18 -14.26 -3.62 2.79
CA LEU A 18 -14.08 -3.43 1.34
C LEU A 18 -15.08 -2.42 0.74
N PRO A 19 -16.38 -2.44 1.07
CA PRO A 19 -17.34 -1.48 0.52
C PRO A 19 -17.06 -0.03 0.95
N ASN A 20 -16.59 0.18 2.18
CA ASN A 20 -16.34 1.52 2.71
C ASN A 20 -15.06 2.15 2.14
N VAL A 21 -14.00 1.35 1.96
CA VAL A 21 -12.76 1.79 1.28
C VAL A 21 -13.04 2.15 -0.17
N ILE A 22 -13.84 1.35 -0.88
CA ILE A 22 -14.28 1.65 -2.26
C ILE A 22 -15.12 2.94 -2.30
N LYS A 23 -15.98 3.18 -1.31
CA LYS A 23 -16.86 4.36 -1.29
C LYS A 23 -16.10 5.67 -1.03
N CYS A 24 -15.06 5.65 -0.21
CA CYS A 24 -14.23 6.83 0.08
C CYS A 24 -13.16 7.10 -1.00
N ASN A 25 -12.55 6.05 -1.56
CA ASN A 25 -11.44 6.18 -2.52
C ASN A 25 -11.88 6.12 -3.99
N GLY A 26 -13.06 5.55 -4.27
CA GLY A 26 -13.63 5.42 -5.61
C GLY A 26 -13.73 6.75 -6.36
N PRO A 27 -14.25 7.84 -5.76
CA PRO A 27 -14.32 9.15 -6.44
C PRO A 27 -12.93 9.67 -6.85
N LYS A 28 -11.90 9.41 -6.05
CA LYS A 28 -10.51 9.85 -6.34
C LYS A 28 -9.86 9.04 -7.48
N LEU A 29 -10.38 7.85 -7.81
CA LEU A 29 -9.93 7.01 -8.93
C LEU A 29 -10.65 7.31 -10.26
N VAL A 30 -11.72 8.10 -10.25
CA VAL A 30 -12.46 8.47 -11.47
C VAL A 30 -11.54 9.08 -12.54
N PRO A 31 -10.58 9.98 -12.24
CA PRO A 31 -9.64 10.48 -13.24
C PRO A 31 -8.80 9.39 -13.92
N PHE A 32 -8.41 8.35 -13.16
CA PHE A 32 -7.67 7.22 -13.71
C PHE A 32 -8.48 6.43 -14.72
N PHE A 33 -9.68 5.98 -14.35
CA PHE A 33 -10.53 5.23 -15.28
C PHE A 33 -10.92 6.05 -16.51
N LYS A 34 -11.16 7.36 -16.35
CA LYS A 34 -11.42 8.26 -17.48
C LYS A 34 -10.22 8.36 -18.42
N THR A 35 -9.01 8.57 -17.90
CA THR A 35 -7.81 8.70 -18.74
C THR A 35 -7.45 7.39 -19.44
N VAL A 36 -7.63 6.24 -18.78
CA VAL A 36 -7.47 4.90 -19.40
C VAL A 36 -8.50 4.69 -20.53
N ALA A 37 -9.77 5.02 -20.29
CA ALA A 37 -10.81 4.90 -21.31
C ALA A 37 -10.52 5.79 -22.52
N ILE A 38 -10.14 7.05 -22.28
CA ILE A 38 -9.77 7.99 -23.34
C ILE A 38 -8.58 7.45 -24.15
N PHE A 39 -7.54 6.91 -23.49
CA PHE A 39 -6.39 6.32 -24.17
C PHE A 39 -6.81 5.18 -25.12
N PHE A 40 -7.65 4.23 -24.67
CA PHE A 40 -8.08 3.12 -25.52
C PHE A 40 -9.04 3.53 -26.64
N ILE A 41 -9.87 4.56 -26.43
CA ILE A 41 -10.74 5.12 -27.47
C ILE A 41 -9.91 5.79 -28.57
N LEU A 42 -8.90 6.57 -28.19
CA LEU A 42 -8.06 7.31 -29.14
C LEU A 42 -7.05 6.41 -29.85
N PHE A 43 -6.54 5.37 -29.18
CA PHE A 43 -5.46 4.52 -29.70
C PHE A 43 -5.79 3.01 -29.64
N PRO A 44 -6.82 2.52 -30.35
CA PRO A 44 -7.25 1.12 -30.29
C PRO A 44 -6.30 0.15 -31.02
N LYS A 45 -5.50 0.61 -31.97
CA LYS A 45 -4.64 -0.24 -32.83
C LYS A 45 -3.24 0.33 -33.06
N SER A 46 -2.80 1.32 -32.28
CA SER A 46 -1.51 1.98 -32.48
C SER A 46 -0.33 1.02 -32.28
N LYS A 47 0.13 0.43 -33.39
CA LYS A 47 1.48 -0.13 -33.52
C LYS A 47 2.44 1.00 -33.90
N TYR A 48 2.90 1.76 -32.90
CA TYR A 48 4.14 2.55 -32.91
C TYR A 48 4.54 3.23 -34.24
N LYS A 49 3.68 4.09 -34.82
CA LYS A 49 4.01 4.77 -36.09
C LYS A 49 4.20 6.28 -36.06
N THR A 50 3.92 6.95 -34.94
CA THR A 50 4.30 8.35 -34.78
C THR A 50 4.81 8.59 -33.37
N ALA A 51 6.09 8.96 -33.28
CA ALA A 51 6.68 9.52 -32.06
C ALA A 51 6.08 10.92 -31.85
N ASP A 52 4.83 10.93 -31.39
CA ASP A 52 4.00 12.13 -31.26
C ASP A 52 3.83 12.47 -29.78
N VAL A 53 4.02 13.76 -29.46
CA VAL A 53 3.74 14.34 -28.15
C VAL A 53 2.28 14.09 -27.75
N PHE A 54 1.37 14.00 -28.72
CA PHE A 54 -0.04 13.67 -28.48
C PHE A 54 -0.19 12.26 -27.90
N TYR A 55 0.39 11.23 -28.53
CA TYR A 55 0.34 9.86 -28.02
C TYR A 55 1.03 9.75 -26.65
N LEU A 56 2.19 10.38 -26.50
CA LEU A 56 2.93 10.45 -25.25
C LEU A 56 2.05 10.97 -24.10
N THR A 57 1.36 12.09 -24.33
CA THR A 57 0.54 12.74 -23.31
C THR A 57 -0.54 11.78 -22.81
N PHE A 58 -1.32 11.19 -23.72
CA PHE A 58 -2.41 10.29 -23.35
C PHE A 58 -1.93 8.96 -22.76
N LYS A 59 -0.76 8.47 -23.18
CA LYS A 59 -0.15 7.27 -22.58
C LYS A 59 0.26 7.51 -21.12
N CYS A 60 0.76 8.70 -20.81
CA CYS A 60 1.26 9.10 -19.50
C CYS A 60 0.15 9.54 -18.51
N LEU A 61 -0.98 10.05 -19.02
CA LEU A 61 -2.09 10.56 -18.22
C LEU A 61 -2.62 9.60 -17.14
N PRO A 62 -2.83 8.30 -17.41
CA PRO A 62 -3.23 7.33 -16.38
C PRO A 62 -2.26 7.28 -15.21
N ILE A 63 -0.95 7.26 -15.45
CA ILE A 63 0.04 7.21 -14.38
C ILE A 63 0.09 8.53 -13.60
N CYS A 64 -0.01 9.68 -14.28
CA CYS A 64 -0.15 10.99 -13.62
C CYS A 64 -1.38 11.03 -12.69
N SER A 65 -2.50 10.44 -13.11
CA SER A 65 -3.71 10.38 -12.29
C SER A 65 -3.55 9.49 -11.06
N LEU A 66 -2.76 8.41 -11.14
CA LEU A 66 -2.42 7.58 -9.98
C LEU A 66 -1.50 8.32 -9.00
N ILE A 67 -0.52 9.05 -9.50
CA ILE A 67 0.34 9.92 -8.67
C ILE A 67 -0.53 10.93 -7.91
N LEU A 68 -1.45 11.61 -8.61
CA LEU A 68 -2.40 12.54 -8.00
C LEU A 68 -3.29 11.83 -6.98
N PHE A 69 -3.80 10.64 -7.29
CA PHE A 69 -4.60 9.83 -6.38
C PHE A 69 -3.88 9.56 -5.06
N ILE A 70 -2.60 9.15 -5.10
CA ILE A 70 -1.83 8.90 -3.87
C ILE A 70 -1.61 10.21 -3.11
N LEU A 71 -1.27 11.31 -3.79
CA LEU A 71 -1.09 12.63 -3.16
C LEU A 71 -2.37 13.13 -2.45
N LEU A 72 -3.54 12.98 -3.09
CA LEU A 72 -4.85 13.37 -2.54
C LEU A 72 -5.33 12.46 -1.39
N ASN A 73 -4.69 11.31 -1.17
CA ASN A 73 -4.93 10.45 -0.02
C ASN A 73 -4.08 10.83 1.21
N GLY A 74 -3.44 12.01 1.19
CA GLY A 74 -2.91 12.62 2.41
C GLY A 74 -1.53 12.10 2.80
N ILE A 75 -0.62 11.95 1.82
CA ILE A 75 0.80 11.70 2.14
C ILE A 75 1.32 12.92 2.91
N ASN A 76 1.47 12.80 4.23
CA ASN A 76 2.33 13.70 4.97
C ASN A 76 3.77 13.39 4.56
N LEU A 77 4.35 14.22 3.69
CA LEU A 77 5.72 14.04 3.15
C LEU A 77 6.82 14.17 4.22
N ARG A 78 6.46 14.46 5.47
CA ARG A 78 7.35 14.59 6.62
C ARG A 78 7.07 13.48 7.63
N GLY A 79 7.99 12.53 7.74
CA GLY A 79 7.96 11.42 8.70
C GLY A 79 8.60 10.14 8.16
N PHE A 80 9.30 9.38 9.00
CA PHE A 80 9.86 8.07 8.65
C PHE A 80 8.76 7.03 8.37
N GLU A 81 7.58 7.21 8.98
CA GLU A 81 6.39 6.37 8.83
C GLU A 81 5.84 6.33 7.38
N TYR A 82 6.10 7.36 6.57
CA TYR A 82 5.61 7.46 5.18
C TYR A 82 6.64 6.99 4.14
N SER A 83 7.71 6.33 4.57
CA SER A 83 8.77 5.83 3.68
C SER A 83 8.24 4.90 2.58
N TYR A 84 7.21 4.10 2.88
CA TYR A 84 6.53 3.23 1.90
C TYR A 84 5.91 4.02 0.76
N SER A 85 4.97 4.91 1.11
CA SER A 85 4.21 5.72 0.15
C SER A 85 5.14 6.55 -0.74
N ARG A 86 6.17 7.18 -0.14
CA ARG A 86 7.16 7.96 -0.89
C ARG A 86 7.92 7.12 -1.92
N ARG A 87 8.35 5.91 -1.55
CA ARG A 87 9.07 5.01 -2.48
C ARG A 87 8.17 4.57 -3.63
N ILE A 88 6.90 4.24 -3.36
CA ILE A 88 5.93 3.91 -4.41
C ILE A 88 5.66 5.12 -5.32
N LEU A 89 5.46 6.31 -4.75
CA LEU A 89 5.26 7.54 -5.52
C LEU A 89 6.45 7.84 -6.45
N THR A 90 7.68 7.71 -5.93
CA THR A 90 8.88 7.89 -6.73
C THR A 90 9.01 6.81 -7.81
N GLY A 91 8.62 5.57 -7.52
CA GLY A 91 8.59 4.50 -8.52
C GLY A 91 7.60 4.80 -9.65
N LEU A 92 6.40 5.28 -9.32
CA LEU A 92 5.40 5.71 -10.31
C LEU A 92 5.93 6.86 -11.19
N ALA A 93 6.67 7.82 -10.61
CA ALA A 93 7.29 8.89 -11.39
C ALA A 93 8.38 8.36 -12.35
N PHE A 94 9.17 7.37 -11.94
CA PHE A 94 10.14 6.71 -12.83
C PHE A 94 9.46 5.82 -13.88
N SER A 95 8.33 5.18 -13.55
CA SER A 95 7.50 4.45 -14.52
C SER A 95 6.92 5.40 -15.58
N LEU A 96 6.43 6.57 -15.16
CA LEU A 96 5.97 7.64 -16.06
C LEU A 96 7.08 8.10 -17.01
N LEU A 97 8.30 8.29 -16.48
CA LEU A 97 9.47 8.63 -17.28
C LEU A 97 9.83 7.50 -18.25
N GLY A 98 9.77 6.25 -17.81
CA GLY A 98 9.96 5.07 -18.66
C GLY A 98 8.95 5.02 -19.81
N ASP A 99 7.67 5.27 -19.52
CA ASP A 99 6.61 5.35 -20.52
C ASP A 99 6.91 6.39 -21.59
N ALA A 100 7.42 7.55 -21.15
CA ALA A 100 7.76 8.65 -22.03
C ALA A 100 8.94 8.33 -22.95
N LEU A 101 9.99 7.73 -22.38
CA LEU A 101 11.19 7.34 -23.13
C LEU A 101 10.90 6.20 -24.11
N LEU A 102 10.01 5.27 -23.76
CA LEU A 102 9.61 4.19 -24.66
C LEU A 102 8.73 4.65 -25.84
N VAL A 103 8.19 5.87 -25.84
CA VAL A 103 7.52 6.42 -27.04
C VAL A 103 8.56 6.74 -28.12
N TYR A 104 9.72 7.27 -27.73
CA TYR A 104 10.84 7.61 -28.62
C TYR A 104 11.84 6.46 -28.71
N ASP A 105 11.29 5.28 -29.00
CA ASP A 105 11.96 4.00 -28.88
C ASP A 105 13.31 3.90 -29.62
N HIS A 106 13.40 4.43 -30.83
CA HIS A 106 14.60 4.35 -31.68
C HIS A 106 15.88 4.90 -31.02
N SER A 107 15.75 5.86 -30.10
CA SER A 107 16.89 6.50 -29.43
C SER A 107 16.91 6.26 -27.92
N PHE A 108 15.74 6.05 -27.31
CA PHE A 108 15.62 6.04 -25.85
C PHE A 108 15.15 4.71 -25.25
N PHE A 109 15.06 3.63 -26.03
CA PHE A 109 14.65 2.31 -25.52
C PHE A 109 15.39 1.88 -24.24
N ILE A 110 16.73 1.93 -24.27
CA ILE A 110 17.56 1.55 -23.12
C ILE A 110 17.30 2.47 -21.93
N HIS A 111 17.18 3.78 -22.16
CA HIS A 111 16.87 4.75 -21.11
C HIS A 111 15.49 4.48 -20.49
N GLY A 112 14.50 4.09 -21.29
CA GLY A 112 13.18 3.67 -20.83
C GLY A 112 13.25 2.43 -19.93
N ILE A 113 13.97 1.38 -20.36
CA ILE A 113 14.20 0.17 -19.54
C ILE A 113 14.89 0.53 -18.22
N LEU A 114 15.91 1.40 -18.26
CA LEU A 114 16.61 1.84 -17.04
C LEU A 114 15.68 2.59 -16.10
N ALA A 115 14.82 3.47 -16.61
CA ALA A 115 13.82 4.18 -15.80
C ALA A 115 12.84 3.20 -15.13
N PHE A 116 12.34 2.20 -15.87
CA PHE A 116 11.52 1.14 -15.27
C PHE A 116 12.31 0.28 -14.27
N GLY A 117 13.59 0.01 -14.53
CA GLY A 117 14.47 -0.69 -13.60
C GLY A 117 14.61 0.05 -12.26
N ILE A 118 14.78 1.38 -12.31
CA ILE A 118 14.79 2.23 -11.11
C ILE A 118 13.43 2.15 -10.39
N SER A 119 12.32 2.18 -11.13
CA SER A 119 10.98 1.99 -10.55
C SER A 119 10.88 0.66 -9.79
N HIS A 120 11.34 -0.45 -10.37
CA HIS A 120 11.32 -1.77 -9.72
C HIS A 120 12.18 -1.82 -8.46
N ILE A 121 13.35 -1.17 -8.46
CA ILE A 121 14.20 -1.03 -7.27
C ILE A 121 13.46 -0.25 -6.18
N LEU A 122 12.80 0.85 -6.53
CA LEU A 122 12.04 1.67 -5.58
C LEU A 122 10.84 0.90 -5.00
N TYR A 123 10.11 0.16 -5.84
CA TYR A 123 9.02 -0.72 -5.40
C TYR A 123 9.54 -1.82 -4.47
N ALA A 124 10.57 -2.57 -4.88
CA ALA A 124 11.19 -3.60 -4.03
C ALA A 124 11.73 -3.02 -2.71
N SER A 125 12.29 -1.81 -2.74
CA SER A 125 12.74 -1.08 -1.56
C SER A 125 11.57 -0.71 -0.66
N ALA A 126 10.43 -0.26 -1.20
CA ALA A 126 9.21 -0.04 -0.42
C ALA A 126 8.75 -1.35 0.25
N TYR A 127 8.93 -2.47 -0.44
CA TYR A 127 8.54 -3.79 0.07
C TYR A 127 9.46 -4.30 1.19
N GLY A 128 10.65 -3.72 1.33
CA GLY A 128 11.58 -4.03 2.41
C GLY A 128 12.17 -5.45 2.32
N MET A 129 13.17 -5.73 3.16
CA MET A 129 13.96 -6.96 3.10
C MET A 129 13.53 -8.02 4.13
N ARG A 130 12.59 -7.70 5.02
CA ARG A 130 12.13 -8.62 6.06
C ARG A 130 10.63 -8.91 5.92
N PRO A 131 10.19 -10.17 6.00
CA PRO A 131 11.01 -11.39 6.08
C PRO A 131 11.65 -11.73 4.72
N LEU A 132 12.78 -12.46 4.73
CA LEU A 132 13.46 -12.88 3.48
C LEU A 132 12.71 -14.03 2.79
N ARG A 133 12.26 -15.04 3.56
CA ARG A 133 11.55 -16.24 3.04
C ARG A 133 12.24 -16.87 1.83
N GLY A 134 13.48 -17.33 2.03
CA GLY A 134 14.30 -17.92 0.98
C GLY A 134 13.67 -19.13 0.27
N PHE A 135 12.78 -19.87 0.94
CA PHE A 135 12.03 -20.98 0.32
C PHE A 135 11.16 -20.54 -0.87
N MET A 136 10.85 -19.24 -0.98
CA MET A 136 10.07 -18.67 -2.08
C MET A 136 10.91 -18.26 -3.29
N LEU A 137 12.24 -18.37 -3.21
CA LEU A 137 13.16 -18.04 -4.32
C LEU A 137 12.93 -18.85 -5.61
N PRO A 138 12.55 -20.15 -5.60
CA PRO A 138 12.29 -20.88 -6.83
C PRO A 138 11.20 -20.23 -7.70
N PHE A 139 10.18 -19.62 -7.09
CA PHE A 139 9.13 -18.88 -7.80
C PHE A 139 9.66 -17.61 -8.49
N MET A 140 10.80 -17.09 -8.06
CA MET A 140 11.51 -15.99 -8.71
C MET A 140 12.39 -16.52 -9.86
N PHE A 141 13.17 -17.57 -9.63
CA PHE A 141 14.19 -18.04 -10.59
C PHE A 141 13.61 -18.78 -11.79
N LEU A 142 12.56 -19.57 -11.61
CA LEU A 142 12.01 -20.40 -12.68
C LEU A 142 11.47 -19.55 -13.86
N PRO A 143 10.69 -18.47 -13.64
CA PRO A 143 10.31 -17.55 -14.72
C PRO A 143 11.50 -16.86 -15.40
N VAL A 144 12.52 -16.45 -14.63
CA VAL A 144 13.74 -15.81 -15.19
C VAL A 144 14.44 -16.76 -16.16
N ILE A 145 14.61 -18.03 -15.78
CA ILE A 145 15.27 -19.03 -16.62
C ILE A 145 14.48 -19.27 -17.91
N VAL A 146 13.16 -19.42 -17.81
CA VAL A 146 12.30 -19.62 -19.00
C VAL A 146 12.42 -18.43 -19.96
N ILE A 147 12.29 -17.21 -19.46
CA ILE A 147 12.39 -16.00 -20.29
C ILE A 147 13.81 -15.84 -20.86
N TYR A 148 14.85 -16.16 -20.09
CA TYR A 148 16.24 -16.17 -20.56
C TYR A 148 16.42 -17.13 -21.74
N LEU A 149 15.95 -18.38 -21.61
CA LEU A 149 16.07 -19.36 -22.69
C LEU A 149 15.33 -18.90 -23.96
N MET A 150 14.13 -18.33 -23.81
CA MET A 150 13.37 -17.79 -24.94
C MET A 150 14.06 -16.64 -25.67
N LEU A 151 14.74 -15.74 -24.93
CA LEU A 151 15.34 -14.53 -25.51
C LEU A 151 16.81 -14.68 -25.92
N SER A 152 17.52 -15.68 -25.38
CA SER A 152 18.95 -15.90 -25.60
C SER A 152 19.34 -16.14 -27.06
N GLY A 153 18.43 -16.69 -27.87
CA GLY A 153 18.64 -16.93 -29.30
C GLY A 153 18.34 -15.73 -30.21
N VAL A 154 17.76 -14.64 -29.68
CA VAL A 154 17.21 -13.55 -30.51
C VAL A 154 17.84 -12.19 -30.23
N LEU A 155 18.43 -11.99 -29.04
CA LEU A 155 19.00 -10.70 -28.63
C LEU A 155 20.47 -10.54 -29.01
N TYR A 156 20.85 -9.33 -29.44
CA TYR A 156 22.25 -8.91 -29.54
C TYR A 156 22.92 -8.85 -28.15
N LYS A 157 24.18 -9.29 -28.06
CA LYS A 157 24.88 -9.57 -26.78
C LYS A 157 24.84 -8.41 -25.76
N PRO A 158 25.28 -7.17 -26.07
CA PRO A 158 25.14 -6.02 -25.17
C PRO A 158 23.73 -5.75 -24.65
N LEU A 159 22.73 -5.83 -25.52
CA LEU A 159 21.32 -5.59 -25.16
C LEU A 159 20.79 -6.69 -24.23
N SER A 160 21.25 -7.92 -24.42
CA SER A 160 20.85 -9.06 -23.59
C SER A 160 21.17 -8.86 -22.11
N TYR A 161 22.34 -8.31 -21.76
CA TYR A 161 22.72 -8.06 -20.37
C TYR A 161 21.78 -7.07 -19.67
N VAL A 162 21.41 -6.00 -20.37
CA VAL A 162 20.48 -4.97 -19.83
C VAL A 162 19.10 -5.59 -19.59
N ILE A 163 18.61 -6.40 -20.55
CA ILE A 163 17.30 -7.06 -20.43
C ILE A 163 17.31 -8.12 -19.32
N TYR A 164 18.37 -8.92 -19.18
CA TYR A 164 18.46 -9.90 -18.09
C TYR A 164 18.53 -9.24 -16.72
N ALA A 165 19.30 -8.16 -16.58
CA ALA A 165 19.32 -7.37 -15.35
C ALA A 165 17.93 -6.81 -15.02
N TYR A 166 17.22 -6.31 -16.04
CA TYR A 166 15.85 -5.81 -15.88
C TYR A 166 14.86 -6.90 -15.45
N ILE A 167 14.88 -8.06 -16.09
CA ILE A 167 14.03 -9.21 -15.72
C ILE A 167 14.32 -9.64 -14.29
N PHE A 168 15.60 -9.69 -13.91
CA PHE A 168 16.00 -10.00 -12.53
C PHE A 168 15.42 -8.99 -11.53
N LEU A 169 15.51 -7.68 -11.80
CA LEU A 169 14.93 -6.65 -10.93
C LEU A 169 13.40 -6.78 -10.80
N THR A 170 12.72 -7.08 -11.90
CA THR A 170 11.27 -7.26 -11.94
C THR A 170 10.85 -8.47 -11.09
N MET A 171 11.55 -9.59 -11.25
CA MET A 171 11.28 -10.81 -10.47
C MET A 171 11.66 -10.64 -9.00
N PHE A 172 12.75 -9.92 -8.72
CA PHE A 172 13.12 -9.54 -7.36
C PHE A 172 12.03 -8.72 -6.68
N MET A 173 11.46 -7.72 -7.37
CA MET A 173 10.32 -6.95 -6.87
C MET A 173 9.12 -7.86 -6.54
N ILE A 174 8.75 -8.79 -7.42
CA ILE A 174 7.64 -9.72 -7.21
C ILE A 174 7.91 -10.62 -5.99
N TRP A 175 9.11 -11.16 -5.88
CA TRP A 175 9.52 -11.97 -4.74
C TRP A 175 9.41 -11.19 -3.43
N ARG A 176 9.87 -9.92 -3.39
CA ARG A 176 9.71 -9.06 -2.22
C ARG A 176 8.24 -8.78 -1.90
N ALA A 177 7.39 -8.58 -2.91
CA ALA A 177 5.95 -8.40 -2.71
C ALA A 177 5.31 -9.65 -2.10
N MET A 178 5.64 -10.82 -2.63
CA MET A 178 5.14 -12.12 -2.17
C MET A 178 5.62 -12.47 -0.75
N ALA A 179 6.90 -12.20 -0.45
CA ALA A 179 7.50 -12.49 0.86
C ALA A 179 6.82 -11.72 2.01
N ARG A 180 6.13 -10.61 1.72
CA ARG A 180 5.38 -9.85 2.72
C ARG A 180 4.01 -10.45 3.06
N ILE A 181 3.42 -11.28 2.20
CA ILE A 181 2.08 -11.84 2.42
C ILE A 181 2.11 -12.77 3.63
N LYS A 182 1.56 -12.35 4.77
CA LYS A 182 1.39 -13.23 5.94
C LYS A 182 0.04 -13.92 5.83
N ILE A 183 0.07 -15.26 5.87
CA ILE A 183 -1.12 -16.11 5.89
C ILE A 183 -1.52 -16.45 7.34
N ASP A 184 -0.55 -16.42 8.26
CA ASP A 184 -0.79 -16.64 9.69
C ASP A 184 -1.20 -15.37 10.43
N ASN A 185 -2.23 -15.55 11.26
CA ASN A 185 -3.01 -14.57 12.00
C ASN A 185 -4.06 -13.84 11.14
N ASN A 186 -5.27 -13.71 11.70
CA ASN A 186 -6.53 -13.18 11.16
C ASN A 186 -6.48 -11.74 10.55
N GLU A 187 -5.30 -11.24 10.21
CA GLU A 187 -5.02 -9.92 9.62
C GLU A 187 -4.71 -10.05 8.13
N TRP A 188 -5.70 -10.47 7.35
CA TRP A 188 -5.64 -10.39 5.89
C TRP A 188 -5.47 -8.93 5.46
N THR A 189 -4.29 -8.58 4.95
CA THR A 189 -3.98 -7.22 4.48
C THR A 189 -4.10 -7.17 2.96
N TRP A 190 -5.23 -6.69 2.45
CA TRP A 190 -5.52 -6.57 1.01
C TRP A 190 -4.43 -5.77 0.28
N THR A 191 -3.86 -4.77 0.94
CA THR A 191 -2.65 -4.03 0.59
C THR A 191 -1.50 -4.88 0.04
N ARG A 192 -1.14 -5.94 0.76
CA ARG A 192 0.02 -6.80 0.44
C ARG A 192 -0.29 -7.68 -0.77
N PHE A 193 -1.53 -8.13 -0.86
CA PHE A 193 -2.02 -8.88 -2.02
C PHE A 193 -2.04 -8.02 -3.29
N TYR A 194 -2.53 -6.78 -3.22
CA TYR A 194 -2.49 -5.86 -4.36
C TYR A 194 -1.07 -5.55 -4.84
N SER A 195 -0.11 -5.38 -3.94
CA SER A 195 1.30 -5.21 -4.33
C SER A 195 1.84 -6.41 -5.13
N PHE A 196 1.49 -7.62 -4.72
CA PHE A 196 1.93 -8.85 -5.36
C PHE A 196 1.25 -9.07 -6.71
N LEU A 197 -0.08 -8.94 -6.74
CA LEU A 197 -0.86 -9.06 -7.96
C LEU A 197 -0.48 -7.98 -8.98
N GLY A 198 -0.22 -6.76 -8.51
CA GLY A 198 0.33 -5.68 -9.32
C GLY A 198 1.69 -6.02 -9.92
N GLY A 199 2.59 -6.61 -9.12
CA GLY A 199 3.87 -7.11 -9.62
C GLY A 199 3.74 -8.18 -10.71
N ILE A 200 2.83 -9.14 -10.55
CA ILE A 200 2.56 -10.18 -11.56
C ILE A 200 2.04 -9.56 -12.86
N LEU A 201 1.07 -8.64 -12.78
CA LEU A 201 0.53 -7.97 -13.96
C LEU A 201 1.60 -7.12 -14.64
N PHE A 202 2.51 -6.50 -13.87
CA PHE A 202 3.63 -5.75 -14.43
C PHE A 202 4.55 -6.67 -15.24
N ALA A 203 5.02 -7.78 -14.65
CA ALA A 203 5.85 -8.74 -15.38
C ALA A 203 5.13 -9.36 -16.59
N THR A 204 3.81 -9.52 -16.51
CA THR A 204 2.99 -9.99 -17.65
C THR A 204 2.99 -8.95 -18.77
N SER A 205 2.81 -7.67 -18.46
CA SER A 205 2.93 -6.57 -19.42
C SER A 205 4.31 -6.55 -20.09
N ASP A 206 5.38 -6.66 -19.30
CA ASP A 206 6.75 -6.63 -19.82
C ASP A 206 7.05 -7.86 -20.68
N ALA A 207 6.56 -9.04 -20.30
CA ALA A 207 6.69 -10.26 -21.09
C ALA A 207 5.96 -10.12 -22.44
N LEU A 208 4.73 -9.59 -22.45
CA LEU A 208 3.98 -9.32 -23.68
C LEU A 208 4.71 -8.31 -24.57
N LEU A 209 5.28 -7.25 -23.97
CA LEU A 209 6.06 -6.25 -24.69
C LEU A 209 7.35 -6.83 -25.29
N ALA A 210 8.06 -7.68 -24.54
CA ALA A 210 9.26 -8.36 -25.00
C ALA A 210 8.95 -9.37 -26.11
N LEU A 211 7.85 -10.12 -26.00
CA LEU A 211 7.40 -11.06 -27.03
C LEU A 211 7.05 -10.33 -28.33
N ASP A 212 6.22 -9.28 -28.27
CA ASP A 212 5.83 -8.49 -29.45
C ASP A 212 7.03 -7.87 -30.16
N ARG A 213 8.04 -7.46 -29.37
CA ARG A 213 9.22 -6.75 -29.88
C ARG A 213 10.29 -7.67 -30.44
N PHE A 214 10.65 -8.72 -29.71
CA PHE A 214 11.84 -9.51 -30.00
C PHE A 214 11.52 -10.85 -30.65
N VAL A 215 10.38 -11.46 -30.32
CA VAL A 215 10.10 -12.84 -30.73
C VAL A 215 9.17 -12.88 -31.93
N THR A 216 7.93 -12.41 -31.78
CA THR A 216 6.92 -12.42 -32.84
C THR A 216 5.91 -11.29 -32.64
N PRO A 217 5.49 -10.60 -33.72
CA PRO A 217 4.50 -9.54 -33.62
C PRO A 217 3.16 -10.11 -33.15
N LEU A 218 2.69 -9.65 -32.00
CA LEU A 218 1.43 -10.05 -31.42
C LEU A 218 0.27 -9.26 -32.06
N VAL A 219 -0.88 -9.91 -32.16
CA VAL A 219 -2.12 -9.27 -32.58
C VAL A 219 -2.71 -8.56 -31.35
N HIS A 220 -3.06 -7.28 -31.49
CA HIS A 220 -3.55 -6.43 -30.38
C HIS A 220 -2.55 -6.24 -29.23
N SER A 221 -1.24 -6.28 -29.51
CA SER A 221 -0.17 -6.15 -28.50
C SER A 221 -0.36 -4.93 -27.60
N GLN A 222 -0.64 -3.75 -28.17
CA GLN A 222 -0.86 -2.52 -27.41
C GLN A 222 -1.99 -2.64 -26.38
N ILE A 223 -3.12 -3.28 -26.74
CA ILE A 223 -4.25 -3.43 -25.82
C ILE A 223 -3.85 -4.33 -24.66
N LEU A 224 -3.24 -5.48 -24.96
CA LEU A 224 -2.86 -6.46 -23.94
C LEU A 224 -1.78 -5.90 -22.99
N VAL A 225 -0.74 -5.27 -23.54
CA VAL A 225 0.33 -4.64 -22.77
C VAL A 225 -0.22 -3.51 -21.91
N MET A 226 -0.94 -2.54 -22.50
CA MET A 226 -1.40 -1.37 -21.73
C MET A 226 -2.46 -1.72 -20.70
N THR A 227 -3.32 -2.71 -20.96
CA THR A 227 -4.33 -3.14 -19.98
C THR A 227 -3.67 -3.79 -18.77
N THR A 228 -2.74 -4.72 -19.00
CA THR A 228 -2.00 -5.38 -17.92
C THR A 228 -1.12 -4.37 -17.16
N TYR A 229 -0.49 -3.44 -17.86
CA TYR A 229 0.32 -2.37 -17.27
C TYR A 229 -0.48 -1.40 -16.39
N TYR A 230 -1.58 -0.83 -16.90
CA TYR A 230 -2.38 0.12 -16.12
C TYR A 230 -3.05 -0.57 -14.93
N ALA A 231 -3.48 -1.83 -15.08
CA ALA A 231 -3.97 -2.62 -13.97
C ALA A 231 -2.87 -2.88 -12.93
N ALA A 232 -1.64 -3.18 -13.36
CA ALA A 232 -0.49 -3.35 -12.46
C ALA A 232 -0.23 -2.10 -11.62
N GLN A 233 -0.14 -0.93 -12.26
CA GLN A 233 0.14 0.34 -11.60
C GLN A 233 -1.00 0.75 -10.67
N LEU A 234 -2.26 0.51 -11.06
CA LEU A 234 -3.42 0.71 -10.19
C LEU A 234 -3.31 -0.11 -8.91
N LEU A 235 -3.01 -1.41 -9.02
CA LEU A 235 -2.88 -2.29 -7.84
C LEU A 235 -1.71 -1.87 -6.95
N ILE A 236 -0.58 -1.47 -7.54
CA ILE A 236 0.57 -0.94 -6.79
C ILE A 236 0.18 0.36 -6.06
N ALA A 237 -0.55 1.27 -6.70
CA ALA A 237 -1.03 2.51 -6.09
C ALA A 237 -2.06 2.26 -4.96
N LEU A 238 -3.00 1.34 -5.17
CA LEU A 238 -3.98 0.92 -4.15
C LEU A 238 -3.31 0.30 -2.93
N SER A 239 -2.15 -0.34 -3.12
CA SER A 239 -1.36 -0.86 -2.00
C SER A 239 -0.78 0.23 -1.09
N VAL A 240 -0.85 1.51 -1.47
CA VAL A 240 -0.41 2.60 -0.59
C VAL A 240 -1.54 3.06 0.33
N VAL A 241 -2.78 3.09 -0.15
CA VAL A 241 -3.91 3.68 0.58
C VAL A 241 -4.28 2.86 1.81
N ASP A 242 -4.42 1.55 1.66
CA ASP A 242 -4.77 0.66 2.78
C ASP A 242 -3.58 0.52 3.78
N SER A 243 -2.33 0.74 3.33
CA SER A 243 -1.16 0.79 4.23
C SER A 243 -1.16 2.00 5.17
N HIS A 244 -1.73 3.12 4.72
CA HIS A 244 -1.81 4.35 5.49
C HIS A 244 -2.83 4.23 6.63
N GLU A 245 -4.01 3.67 6.31
CA GLU A 245 -5.04 3.36 7.31
C GLU A 245 -4.49 2.43 8.41
N ASP A 246 -3.69 1.43 8.05
CA ASP A 246 -3.09 0.50 9.01
C ASP A 246 -2.04 1.18 9.92
N VAL A 247 -1.22 2.10 9.39
CA VAL A 247 -0.21 2.83 10.17
C VAL A 247 -0.86 3.79 11.17
N GLU A 248 -1.85 4.57 10.74
CA GLU A 248 -2.56 5.50 11.63
C GLU A 248 -3.30 4.76 12.76
N MET A 249 -3.93 3.63 12.44
CA MET A 249 -4.57 2.78 13.44
C MET A 249 -3.57 2.23 14.46
N ASN A 250 -2.40 1.76 14.02
CA ASN A 250 -1.37 1.23 14.93
C ASN A 250 -0.79 2.31 15.84
N PHE A 251 -0.53 3.51 15.33
CA PHE A 251 -0.04 4.63 16.14
C PHE A 251 -1.04 5.02 17.24
N CYS A 252 -2.33 5.06 16.90
CA CYS A 252 -3.38 5.35 17.88
C CYS A 252 -3.46 4.28 18.99
N VAL A 253 -3.34 3.00 18.63
CA VAL A 253 -3.35 1.89 19.61
C VAL A 253 -2.13 1.95 20.53
N ILE A 254 -0.94 2.23 20.00
CA ILE A 254 0.28 2.36 20.80
C ILE A 254 0.12 3.51 21.80
N GLN A 255 -0.35 4.68 21.34
CA GLN A 255 -0.57 5.84 22.18
C GLN A 255 -1.60 5.56 23.29
N GLU A 256 -2.64 4.76 23.01
CA GLU A 256 -3.60 4.29 24.02
C GLU A 256 -2.94 3.36 25.05
N THR A 257 -2.13 2.38 24.62
CA THR A 257 -1.43 1.46 25.53
C THR A 257 -0.40 2.16 26.42
N ASP A 258 0.29 3.18 25.90
CA ASP A 258 1.25 3.98 26.67
C ASP A 258 0.52 4.84 27.71
N ILE A 259 -0.66 5.36 27.40
CA ILE A 259 -1.51 6.08 28.37
C ILE A 259 -1.99 5.12 29.47
N ILE A 260 -2.46 3.92 29.12
CA ILE A 260 -2.92 2.93 30.11
C ILE A 260 -1.76 2.50 31.02
N LYS A 261 -0.57 2.25 30.45
CA LYS A 261 0.64 1.95 31.23
C LYS A 261 1.04 3.13 32.13
N ALA A 262 1.02 4.36 31.63
CA ALA A 262 1.32 5.54 32.42
C ALA A 262 0.34 5.74 33.59
N ILE A 263 -0.95 5.42 33.41
CA ILE A 263 -1.96 5.45 34.48
C ILE A 263 -1.72 4.33 35.50
N GLN A 264 -1.33 3.13 35.05
CA GLN A 264 -1.03 2.00 35.95
C GLN A 264 0.26 2.21 36.75
N GLU A 265 1.32 2.73 36.13
CA GLU A 265 2.62 3.00 36.78
C GLU A 265 2.54 4.20 37.74
N ASN A 266 1.78 5.25 37.38
CA ASN A 266 1.59 6.43 38.23
C ASN A 266 0.33 6.36 39.10
N GLY A 267 -0.38 5.22 39.16
CA GLY A 267 -1.61 5.05 39.94
C GLY A 267 -1.45 5.35 41.43
N LYS A 268 -0.22 5.25 41.96
CA LYS A 268 0.14 5.65 43.34
C LYS A 268 0.35 7.16 43.53
N LEU A 269 0.68 7.91 42.47
CA LEU A 269 0.83 9.38 42.49
C LEU A 269 -0.51 10.06 42.14
N LEU A 270 -1.31 9.44 41.27
CA LEU A 270 -2.63 9.92 40.85
C LEU A 270 -3.68 9.86 41.97
N SER A 271 -3.40 9.17 43.08
CA SER A 271 -4.23 9.20 44.30
C SER A 271 -4.09 10.50 45.10
N GLN A 272 -3.09 11.34 44.80
CA GLN A 272 -2.87 12.65 45.42
C GLN A 272 -3.44 13.82 44.59
N VAL A 273 -3.87 13.57 43.35
CA VAL A 273 -4.43 14.58 42.44
C VAL A 273 -5.93 14.69 42.67
N HIS A 274 -6.45 15.92 42.72
CA HIS A 274 -7.87 16.16 42.95
C HIS A 274 -8.71 15.57 41.80
N ARG A 275 -9.86 14.96 42.15
CA ARG A 275 -10.69 14.17 41.24
C ARG A 275 -11.05 14.95 39.96
N ASP A 276 -11.30 16.24 40.10
CA ASP A 276 -11.77 17.10 39.01
C ASP A 276 -10.66 17.43 38.01
N ASP A 277 -9.40 17.54 38.45
CA ASP A 277 -8.25 17.78 37.58
C ASP A 277 -7.92 16.55 36.73
N LEU A 278 -8.08 15.36 37.31
CA LEU A 278 -7.90 14.10 36.59
C LEU A 278 -8.97 13.92 35.51
N ILE A 279 -10.23 14.22 35.84
CA ILE A 279 -11.35 14.18 34.90
C ILE A 279 -11.17 15.26 33.82
N ALA A 280 -10.71 16.46 34.17
CA ALA A 280 -10.42 17.51 33.20
C ALA A 280 -9.32 17.11 32.23
N LEU A 281 -8.21 16.54 32.72
CA LEU A 281 -7.09 16.06 31.89
C LEU A 281 -7.52 14.92 30.96
N LEU A 282 -8.26 13.93 31.47
CA LEU A 282 -8.78 12.82 30.68
C LEU A 282 -9.82 13.30 29.67
N SER A 283 -10.70 14.24 30.02
CA SER A 283 -11.68 14.80 29.09
C SER A 283 -11.02 15.66 28.02
N ALA A 284 -9.98 16.43 28.34
CA ALA A 284 -9.22 17.24 27.40
C ALA A 284 -8.43 16.36 26.43
N LYS A 285 -7.81 15.27 26.92
CA LYS A 285 -7.16 14.26 26.07
C LYS A 285 -8.18 13.48 25.23
N HIS A 286 -9.34 13.13 25.78
CA HIS A 286 -10.42 12.49 25.05
C HIS A 286 -10.96 13.41 23.95
N ALA A 287 -11.12 14.70 24.23
CA ALA A 287 -11.48 15.72 23.25
C ALA A 287 -10.41 15.88 22.16
N TYR A 288 -9.12 15.86 22.53
CA TYR A 288 -8.00 15.88 21.57
C TYR A 288 -7.98 14.63 20.68
N ILE A 289 -8.19 13.44 21.24
CA ILE A 289 -8.32 12.19 20.48
C ILE A 289 -9.54 12.28 19.57
N LYS A 290 -10.70 12.71 20.07
CA LYS A 290 -11.94 12.89 19.30
C LYS A 290 -11.77 13.90 18.16
N GLN A 291 -10.99 14.96 18.36
CA GLN A 291 -10.66 15.96 17.35
C GLN A 291 -9.65 15.44 16.32
N THR A 292 -8.65 14.66 16.76
CA THR A 292 -7.71 13.96 15.87
C THR A 292 -8.47 12.98 14.98
N VAL A 293 -9.37 12.20 15.57
CA VAL A 293 -10.26 11.24 14.90
C VAL A 293 -11.25 11.89 13.96
N ALA A 294 -11.79 13.07 14.33
CA ALA A 294 -12.68 13.83 13.46
C ALA A 294 -11.94 14.40 12.23
N ASN A 295 -10.63 14.63 12.34
CA ASN A 295 -9.78 15.08 11.24
C ASN A 295 -9.23 13.92 10.38
N THR A 296 -9.23 12.68 10.88
CA THR A 296 -8.83 11.49 10.12
C THR A 296 -10.03 10.92 9.34
N GLN A 297 -9.87 10.55 8.06
CA GLN A 297 -10.98 10.05 7.21
C GLN A 297 -11.61 8.71 7.66
N ILE A 298 -11.20 8.14 8.80
CA ILE A 298 -11.61 6.84 9.33
C ILE A 298 -12.87 7.01 10.23
N LYS A 299 -13.97 7.48 9.65
CA LYS A 299 -15.19 7.86 10.40
C LYS A 299 -15.98 6.66 10.95
N THR A 300 -15.87 5.48 10.34
CA THR A 300 -16.73 4.32 10.64
C THR A 300 -16.13 3.35 11.66
N ARG A 301 -14.84 2.99 11.57
CA ARG A 301 -14.19 2.10 12.57
C ARG A 301 -13.99 2.77 13.92
N PHE A 302 -13.79 4.09 13.92
CA PHE A 302 -13.57 4.83 15.15
C PHE A 302 -14.87 4.98 15.95
N MET A 303 -16.02 5.26 15.32
CA MET A 303 -17.30 5.39 16.05
C MET A 303 -17.69 4.12 16.83
N GLU A 304 -17.56 2.93 16.23
CA GLU A 304 -17.90 1.66 16.91
C GLU A 304 -16.91 1.35 18.05
N ARG A 305 -15.60 1.54 17.85
CA ARG A 305 -14.62 1.35 18.92
C ARG A 305 -14.70 2.44 19.99
N THR A 306 -15.03 3.69 19.66
CA THR A 306 -15.17 4.78 20.65
C THR A 306 -16.41 4.57 21.53
N VAL A 307 -17.51 4.05 20.97
CA VAL A 307 -18.68 3.64 21.76
C VAL A 307 -18.32 2.50 22.70
N GLN A 308 -17.56 1.52 22.23
CA GLN A 308 -17.12 0.38 23.04
C GLN A 308 -16.05 0.76 24.10
N ILE A 309 -15.19 1.74 23.80
CA ILE A 309 -14.18 2.31 24.69
C ILE A 309 -14.85 3.22 25.74
N GLY A 310 -15.81 4.06 25.34
CA GLY A 310 -16.64 4.84 26.26
C GLY A 310 -17.38 3.92 27.24
N GLN A 311 -18.00 2.86 26.72
CA GLN A 311 -18.63 1.83 27.55
C GLN A 311 -17.65 1.10 28.47
N ASN A 312 -16.41 0.83 28.05
CA ASN A 312 -15.39 0.18 28.90
C ASN A 312 -14.80 1.12 29.95
N ILE A 313 -14.63 2.40 29.64
CA ILE A 313 -14.22 3.43 30.61
C ILE A 313 -15.35 3.66 31.62
N ASP A 314 -16.60 3.75 31.17
CA ASP A 314 -17.77 3.82 32.04
C ASP A 314 -17.95 2.53 32.86
N LEU A 315 -17.64 1.35 32.29
CA LEU A 315 -17.62 0.08 33.03
C LEU A 315 -16.50 0.05 34.07
N PHE A 316 -15.32 0.57 33.75
CA PHE A 316 -14.18 0.63 34.66
C PHE A 316 -14.45 1.62 35.81
N LEU A 317 -15.06 2.76 35.51
CA LEU A 317 -15.49 3.75 36.51
C LEU A 317 -16.68 3.26 37.35
N SER A 318 -17.56 2.40 36.80
CA SER A 318 -18.73 1.85 37.52
C SER A 318 -18.50 0.54 38.26
N ARG A 319 -17.56 -0.33 37.80
CA ARG A 319 -17.25 -1.64 38.43
C ARG A 319 -16.10 -1.61 39.42
N THR A 320 -15.34 -0.52 39.48
CA THR A 320 -14.32 -0.36 40.52
C THR A 320 -14.94 0.43 41.65
N PRO A 321 -15.39 -0.19 42.76
CA PRO A 321 -15.67 0.59 43.95
C PRO A 321 -14.34 1.24 44.35
N VAL A 322 -14.27 2.57 44.16
CA VAL A 322 -13.15 3.46 44.53
C VAL A 322 -12.71 3.25 45.99
N MET A 323 -13.53 2.58 46.80
CA MET A 323 -13.27 2.17 48.17
C MET A 323 -12.06 1.20 48.34
N LEU A 324 -11.61 0.50 47.30
CA LEU A 324 -10.42 -0.37 47.38
C LEU A 324 -9.08 0.31 47.04
N LEU A 325 -9.10 1.59 46.63
CA LEU A 325 -7.87 2.40 46.46
C LEU A 325 -7.52 3.23 47.70
N VAL A 326 -8.35 3.20 48.74
CA VAL A 326 -8.10 3.85 50.03
C VAL A 326 -8.13 2.77 51.11
N LYS A 327 -7.02 2.07 51.31
CA LYS A 327 -6.80 1.38 52.58
C LYS A 327 -6.32 2.47 53.56
N PRO A 328 -7.01 2.75 54.68
CA PRO A 328 -6.53 3.72 55.65
C PRO A 328 -5.19 3.21 56.20
N ALA A 329 -4.21 4.09 56.27
CA ALA A 329 -2.96 3.80 56.96
C ALA A 329 -3.30 3.44 58.41
N GLU A 330 -2.97 2.22 58.83
CA GLU A 330 -2.90 1.88 60.25
C GLU A 330 -1.88 2.82 60.89
N GLN A 331 -2.38 3.73 61.73
CA GLN A 331 -1.60 4.44 62.72
C GLN A 331 -0.97 3.38 63.64
N LYS A 332 0.36 3.23 63.55
CA LYS A 332 1.15 2.59 64.60
C LYS A 332 1.30 3.60 65.74
N ASP A 333 0.71 3.28 66.88
CA ASP A 333 1.20 3.75 68.17
C ASP A 333 2.50 3.02 68.54
#